data_AF-A0A2U1VF71-F1
#
_entry.id   AF-A0A2U1VF71-F1
#
_cell.length_a   1.000
_cell.length_b   1.000
_cell.length_c   1.000
_cell.angle_alpha   90.00
_cell.angle_beta   90.00
_cell.angle_gamma   90.00
#
_symmetry.space_group_name_H-M   'P 1'
#
loop_
_entity.id
_entity.type
_entity.pdbx_description
1 polymer ?
#
loop_
_entity_poly.entity_id
_entity_poly.type
_entity_poly.pdbx_seq_one_letter_code
_entity_poly.pdbx_strand_id
1 'polypeptide(L)'
;MTGTMIAFAPLYGLRIGLSEPAAAALLVALQGGSLLALWPLGALSDRRDRRVVIAAVAATGAVLSARLALLPAGSPAWLVWTGFALWGSQVLCIYALCVAHACDVVPPGRIVPTVSGLLVVWAAGAMVGPVPGALLMDRVGPSGLFVYAAAGCAALAASS
;
A
#
# COMPACT_ATOMS: atom_id res chain seq x y z
N MET A 1 -4.95 3.72 -3.43
CA MET A 1 -4.40 2.35 -3.30
C MET A 1 -4.31 1.88 -1.85
N THR A 2 -3.58 2.58 -0.97
CA THR A 2 -3.34 2.16 0.42
C THR A 2 -4.61 1.99 1.26
N GLY A 3 -5.48 3.01 1.32
CA GLY A 3 -6.72 2.94 2.10
C GLY A 3 -7.66 1.82 1.63
N THR A 4 -7.73 1.59 0.31
CA THR A 4 -8.50 0.50 -0.31
C THR A 4 -8.03 -0.87 0.16
N MET A 5 -6.73 -1.10 0.21
CA MET A 5 -6.14 -2.38 0.61
C MET A 5 -6.38 -2.65 2.10
N ILE A 6 -6.29 -1.63 2.94
CA ILE A 6 -6.65 -1.71 4.37
C ILE A 6 -8.13 -2.04 4.53
N ALA A 7 -9.02 -1.31 3.83
CA ALA A 7 -10.46 -1.45 3.97
C ALA A 7 -10.98 -2.81 3.49
N PHE A 8 -10.42 -3.35 2.40
CA PHE A 8 -10.92 -4.58 1.78
C PHE A 8 -10.09 -5.83 2.05
N ALA A 9 -8.99 -5.75 2.80
CA ALA A 9 -8.20 -6.95 3.13
C ALA A 9 -9.05 -8.09 3.73
N PRO A 10 -9.92 -7.86 4.75
CA PRO A 10 -10.75 -8.93 5.29
C PRO A 10 -11.82 -9.40 4.28
N LEU A 11 -12.45 -8.48 3.55
CA LEU A 11 -13.44 -8.82 2.53
C LEU A 11 -12.86 -9.70 1.42
N TYR A 12 -11.65 -9.37 0.97
CA TYR A 12 -10.89 -10.19 0.02
C TYR A 12 -10.68 -11.60 0.57
N GLY A 13 -10.20 -11.73 1.81
CA GLY A 13 -9.96 -13.02 2.46
C GLY A 13 -11.22 -13.91 2.51
N LEU A 14 -12.36 -13.33 2.88
CA LEU A 14 -13.64 -14.03 2.89
C LEU A 14 -14.05 -14.49 1.48
N ARG A 15 -13.91 -13.63 0.47
CA ARG A 15 -14.29 -13.96 -0.91
C ARG A 15 -13.42 -15.05 -1.55
N ILE A 16 -12.20 -15.27 -1.07
CA ILE A 16 -11.32 -16.36 -1.54
C ILE A 16 -11.43 -17.64 -0.70
N GLY A 17 -12.35 -17.68 0.27
CA GLY A 17 -12.67 -18.86 1.08
C GLY A 17 -11.88 -19.00 2.39
N LEU A 18 -11.24 -17.94 2.89
CA LEU A 18 -10.64 -17.96 4.23
C LEU A 18 -11.73 -17.90 5.31
N SER A 19 -11.44 -18.48 6.48
CA SER A 19 -12.26 -18.30 7.68
C SER A 19 -12.20 -16.85 8.17
N GLU A 20 -13.20 -16.39 8.93
CA GLU A 20 -13.24 -15.02 9.46
C GLU A 20 -11.97 -14.63 10.24
N PRO A 21 -11.40 -15.46 11.13
CA PRO A 21 -10.16 -15.12 11.83
C PRO A 21 -8.97 -15.01 10.86
N ALA A 22 -8.91 -15.86 9.84
CA ALA A 22 -7.83 -15.83 8.86
C ALA A 22 -7.94 -14.61 7.92
N ALA A 23 -9.16 -14.20 7.58
CA ALA A 23 -9.41 -13.00 6.82
C ALA A 23 -9.06 -11.73 7.63
N ALA A 24 -9.43 -11.66 8.92
CA ALA A 24 -9.05 -10.56 9.80
C ALA A 24 -7.52 -10.45 9.97
N ALA A 25 -6.83 -11.59 10.01
CA ALA A 25 -5.36 -11.64 10.09
C ALA A 25 -4.66 -11.02 8.87
N LEU A 26 -5.33 -10.84 7.73
CA LEU A 26 -4.74 -10.14 6.58
C LEU A 26 -4.42 -8.68 6.89
N LEU A 27 -5.26 -8.00 7.67
CA LEU A 27 -4.99 -6.64 8.10
C LEU A 27 -3.78 -6.59 9.03
N VAL A 28 -3.68 -7.56 9.95
CA VAL A 28 -2.52 -7.70 10.84
C VAL A 28 -1.25 -7.95 10.04
N ALA A 29 -1.29 -8.84 9.05
CA ALA A 29 -0.16 -9.11 8.17
C ALA A 29 0.27 -7.86 7.39
N LEU A 30 -0.68 -7.13 6.82
CA LEU A 30 -0.45 -5.88 6.09
C LEU A 30 0.21 -4.80 6.96
N GLN A 31 -0.32 -4.57 8.17
CA GLN A 31 0.26 -3.60 9.10
C GLN A 31 1.60 -4.08 9.66
N GLY A 32 1.74 -5.37 9.95
CA GLY A 32 2.99 -5.98 10.41
C GLY A 32 4.11 -5.82 9.39
N GLY A 33 3.84 -6.10 8.11
CA GLY A 33 4.78 -5.86 7.02
C GLY A 33 5.17 -4.38 6.88
N SER A 34 4.20 -3.47 7.08
CA SER A 34 4.46 -2.02 7.09
C SER A 34 5.44 -1.61 8.19
N LEU A 35 5.22 -2.11 9.41
CA LEU A 35 6.04 -1.80 10.59
C LEU A 35 7.47 -2.32 10.43
N LEU A 36 7.62 -3.56 9.95
CA LEU A 36 8.93 -4.17 9.73
C LEU A 36 9.73 -3.43 8.66
N ALA A 37 9.07 -2.92 7.62
CA ALA A 37 9.72 -2.24 6.52
C ALA A 37 10.10 -0.77 6.83
N LEU A 38 9.49 -0.17 7.86
CA LEU A 38 9.68 1.24 8.19
C LEU A 38 11.15 1.58 8.46
N TRP A 39 11.84 0.76 9.27
CA TRP A 39 13.24 0.97 9.62
C TRP A 39 14.20 0.79 8.43
N PRO A 40 14.18 -0.35 7.70
CA PRO A 40 15.11 -0.55 6.57
C PRO A 40 14.85 0.43 5.43
N LEU A 41 13.59 0.72 5.08
CA LEU A 41 13.29 1.65 3.98
C LEU A 41 13.57 3.11 4.36
N GLY A 42 13.35 3.48 5.63
CA GLY A 42 13.77 4.78 6.15
C GLY A 42 15.29 4.97 6.01
N ALA A 43 16.07 4.03 6.54
CA ALA A 43 17.53 4.05 6.46
C ALA A 43 18.06 4.01 5.01
N LEU A 44 17.38 3.29 4.11
CA LEU A 44 17.72 3.28 2.68
C LEU A 44 17.49 4.66 2.03
N SER A 45 16.41 5.34 2.42
CA SER A 45 16.06 6.67 1.88
C SER A 45 16.99 7.79 2.31
N ASP A 46 17.67 7.63 3.44
CA ASP A 46 18.64 8.63 3.90
C ASP A 46 19.99 8.50 3.16
N ARG A 47 20.24 7.36 2.50
CA ARG A 47 21.50 7.07 1.77
C ARG A 47 21.38 7.21 0.26
N ARG A 48 20.16 7.34 -0.27
CA ARG A 48 19.86 7.41 -1.71
C ARG A 48 18.90 8.56 -1.95
N ASP A 49 18.84 9.04 -3.19
CA ASP A 49 17.83 10.03 -3.57
C ASP A 49 16.43 9.51 -3.22
N ARG A 50 15.69 10.27 -2.41
CA ARG A 50 14.36 9.87 -1.93
C ARG A 50 13.40 9.59 -3.09
N ARG A 51 13.51 10.30 -4.21
CA ARG A 51 12.65 10.09 -5.39
C ARG A 51 12.85 8.70 -5.98
N VAL A 52 14.10 8.25 -6.07
CA VAL A 52 14.45 6.91 -6.56
C VAL A 52 13.93 5.84 -5.60
N VAL A 53 14.01 6.06 -4.29
CA VAL A 53 13.47 5.10 -3.30
C VAL A 53 11.94 5.03 -3.38
N ILE A 54 11.24 6.15 -3.52
CA ILE A 54 9.78 6.18 -3.72
C ILE A 54 9.41 5.42 -5.01
N ALA A 55 10.09 5.68 -6.13
CA ALA A 55 9.87 4.99 -7.40
C ALA A 55 10.07 3.48 -7.27
N ALA A 56 11.14 3.05 -6.60
CA ALA A 56 11.44 1.62 -6.38
C ALA A 56 10.41 0.93 -5.49
N VAL A 57 9.98 1.58 -4.40
CA VAL A 57 8.93 1.05 -3.51
C VAL A 57 7.59 0.96 -4.25
N ALA A 58 7.25 1.96 -5.05
CA ALA A 58 6.04 1.94 -5.87
C ALA A 58 6.09 0.84 -6.96
N ALA A 59 7.23 0.67 -7.63
CA ALA A 59 7.41 -0.37 -8.64
C ALA A 59 7.32 -1.78 -8.04
N THR A 60 7.96 -2.02 -6.89
CA THR A 60 7.83 -3.31 -6.19
C THR A 60 6.38 -3.55 -5.74
N GLY A 61 5.67 -2.51 -5.32
CA GLY A 61 4.25 -2.60 -5.03
C GLY A 61 3.38 -3.00 -6.22
N ALA A 62 3.68 -2.50 -7.42
CA ALA A 62 2.99 -2.89 -8.64
C ALA A 62 3.23 -4.37 -8.97
N VAL A 63 4.48 -4.84 -8.86
CA VAL A 63 4.85 -6.25 -9.07
C VAL A 63 4.17 -7.17 -8.06
N LEU A 64 4.20 -6.81 -6.77
CA LEU A 64 3.53 -7.58 -5.71
C LEU A 64 2.02 -7.64 -5.93
N SER A 65 1.40 -6.53 -6.35
CA SER A 65 -0.02 -6.49 -6.70
C SER A 65 -0.33 -7.43 -7.86
N ALA A 66 0.47 -7.39 -8.94
CA ALA A 66 0.30 -8.31 -10.06
C ALA A 66 0.45 -9.78 -9.64
N ARG A 67 1.41 -10.11 -8.77
CA ARG A 67 1.57 -11.47 -8.23
C ARG A 67 0.38 -11.90 -7.39
N LEU A 68 -0.13 -11.00 -6.54
CA LEU A 68 -1.31 -11.27 -5.71
C LEU A 68 -2.59 -11.44 -6.55
N ALA A 69 -2.72 -10.73 -7.67
CA ALA A 69 -3.84 -10.87 -8.60
C ALA A 69 -3.92 -12.26 -9.26
N LEU A 70 -2.80 -12.98 -9.34
CA LEU A 70 -2.70 -14.30 -9.94
C LEU A 70 -2.87 -15.45 -8.94
N LEU A 71 -3.08 -15.15 -7.65
CA LEU A 71 -3.29 -16.19 -6.63
C LEU A 71 -4.62 -16.92 -6.88
N PRO A 72 -4.60 -18.26 -6.98
CA PRO A 72 -5.82 -19.04 -7.08
C PRO A 72 -6.69 -18.92 -5.82
N ALA A 73 -8.01 -18.95 -6.00
CA ALA A 73 -8.94 -19.14 -4.89
C ALA A 73 -8.63 -20.46 -4.16
N GLY A 74 -8.79 -20.49 -2.84
CA GLY A 74 -8.39 -21.64 -2.01
C GLY A 74 -6.88 -21.75 -1.74
N SER A 75 -6.08 -20.74 -2.10
CA SER A 75 -4.67 -20.67 -1.69
C SER A 75 -4.54 -20.76 -0.16
N PRO A 76 -3.49 -21.42 0.36
CA PRO A 76 -3.32 -21.59 1.80
C PRO A 76 -3.14 -20.23 2.50
N ALA A 77 -3.75 -20.07 3.67
CA ALA A 77 -3.81 -18.79 4.38
C ALA A 77 -2.44 -18.13 4.60
N TRP A 78 -1.41 -18.93 4.93
CA TRP A 78 -0.05 -18.43 5.13
C TRP A 78 0.55 -17.76 3.88
N LEU A 79 0.21 -18.25 2.69
CA LEU A 79 0.69 -17.66 1.43
C LEU A 79 0.02 -16.31 1.18
N VAL A 80 -1.26 -16.21 1.51
CA VAL A 80 -2.01 -14.95 1.39
C VAL A 80 -1.51 -13.94 2.43
N TRP A 81 -1.29 -14.35 3.68
CA TRP A 81 -0.74 -13.48 4.73
C TRP A 81 0.66 -12.95 4.38
N THR A 82 1.56 -13.82 3.91
CA THR A 82 2.89 -13.39 3.49
C THR A 82 2.83 -12.42 2.32
N GLY A 83 1.96 -12.65 1.34
CA GLY A 83 1.71 -11.71 0.25
C GLY A 83 1.19 -10.35 0.73
N PHE A 84 0.23 -10.32 1.65
CA PHE A 84 -0.27 -9.07 2.26
C PHE A 84 0.78 -8.37 3.12
N ALA A 85 1.63 -9.11 3.83
CA ALA A 85 2.75 -8.53 4.58
C ALA A 85 3.79 -7.89 3.67
N LEU A 86 4.19 -8.59 2.60
CA LEU A 86 5.12 -8.03 1.60
C LEU A 86 4.51 -6.80 0.92
N TRP A 87 3.24 -6.87 0.52
CA TRP A 87 2.56 -5.71 -0.03
C TRP A 87 2.38 -4.60 1.01
N GLY A 88 2.22 -4.94 2.29
CA GLY A 88 2.12 -3.98 3.39
C GLY A 88 3.38 -3.14 3.57
N SER A 89 4.56 -3.65 3.22
CA SER A 89 5.84 -2.94 3.39
C SER A 89 5.89 -1.51 2.79
N GLN A 90 5.08 -1.22 1.77
CA GLN A 90 4.98 0.10 1.11
C GLN A 90 3.97 1.06 1.76
N VAL A 91 3.01 0.55 2.56
CA VAL A 91 1.83 1.30 3.05
C VAL A 91 2.23 2.52 3.88
N LEU A 92 3.04 2.32 4.92
CA LEU A 92 3.53 3.40 5.78
C LEU A 92 4.76 4.10 5.19
N CYS A 93 5.58 3.36 4.44
CA CYS A 93 6.83 3.87 3.91
C CYS A 93 6.62 4.95 2.85
N ILE A 94 5.66 4.82 1.93
CA ILE A 94 5.42 5.84 0.90
C ILE A 94 5.08 7.19 1.55
N TYR A 95 4.18 7.22 2.53
CA TYR A 95 3.81 8.46 3.21
C TYR A 95 5.01 9.05 3.96
N ALA A 96 5.74 8.24 4.73
CA ALA A 96 6.92 8.69 5.47
C ALA A 96 8.00 9.26 4.54
N LEU A 97 8.25 8.62 3.39
CA LEU A 97 9.21 9.08 2.38
C LEU A 97 8.78 10.40 1.75
N CYS A 98 7.49 10.56 1.41
CA CYS A 98 6.96 11.81 0.87
C CYS A 98 7.07 12.96 1.88
N VAL A 99 6.79 12.69 3.15
CA VAL A 99 6.95 13.68 4.24
C VAL A 99 8.42 14.07 4.39
N ALA A 100 9.33 13.09 4.44
CA ALA A 100 10.76 13.36 4.55
C ALA A 100 11.28 14.17 3.35
N HIS A 101 10.86 13.81 2.12
CA HIS A 101 11.20 14.55 0.93
C HIS A 101 10.68 16.00 0.95
N ALA A 102 9.44 16.20 1.41
CA ALA A 102 8.88 17.53 1.57
C ALA A 102 9.65 18.36 2.61
N CYS A 103 10.07 17.75 3.72
CA CYS A 103 10.89 18.43 4.74
C CYS A 103 12.26 18.87 4.19
N ASP A 104 12.87 18.11 3.29
CA ASP A 104 14.18 18.44 2.71
C ASP A 104 14.13 19.67 1.78
N VAL A 105 12.99 19.95 1.16
CA VAL A 105 12.84 21.02 0.15
C VAL A 105 12.11 22.27 0.66
N VAL A 106 11.46 22.18 1.83
CA VAL A 106 10.61 23.26 2.36
C VAL A 106 11.35 24.07 3.43
N PRO A 107 11.25 25.42 3.42
CA PRO A 107 11.83 26.25 4.47
C PRO A 107 11.27 25.93 5.86
N PRO A 108 12.05 26.06 6.96
CA PRO A 108 11.64 25.66 8.31
C PRO A 108 10.27 26.17 8.76
N GLY A 109 9.94 27.43 8.46
CA GLY A 109 8.65 28.05 8.82
C GLY A 109 7.43 27.51 8.06
N ARG A 110 7.64 26.67 7.03
CA ARG A 110 6.57 26.08 6.21
C ARG A 110 6.45 24.56 6.34
N ILE A 111 7.31 23.91 7.14
CA ILE A 111 7.31 22.45 7.31
C ILE A 111 5.96 21.97 7.86
N VAL A 112 5.49 22.53 8.98
CA VAL A 112 4.25 22.10 9.63
C VAL A 112 3.04 22.23 8.69
N PRO A 113 2.77 23.39 8.06
CA PRO A 113 1.69 23.51 7.08
C PRO A 113 1.78 22.51 5.92
N THR A 114 2.98 22.27 5.38
CA THR A 114 3.17 21.33 4.27
C THR A 114 2.85 19.90 4.69
N VAL A 115 3.38 19.43 5.83
CA VAL A 115 3.12 18.08 6.32
C VAL A 115 1.65 17.88 6.66
N SER A 116 0.99 18.88 7.25
CA SER A 116 -0.46 18.85 7.47
C SER A 116 -1.24 18.75 6.15
N GLY A 117 -0.83 19.49 5.12
CA GLY A 117 -1.42 19.38 3.79
C GLY A 117 -1.26 17.99 3.17
N LEU A 118 -0.07 17.38 3.30
CA LEU A 118 0.19 16.01 2.85
C LEU A 118 -0.70 14.99 3.57
N LEU A 119 -0.89 15.15 4.89
CA LEU A 119 -1.77 14.29 5.67
C LEU A 119 -3.22 14.38 5.20
N VAL A 120 -3.70 15.59 4.89
CA VAL A 120 -5.06 15.80 4.36
C VAL A 120 -5.22 15.14 3.00
N VAL A 121 -4.24 15.27 2.10
CA VAL A 121 -4.25 14.62 0.78
C VAL A 121 -4.24 13.09 0.93
N TRP A 122 -3.41 12.57 1.83
CA TRP A 122 -3.36 11.14 2.13
C TRP A 122 -4.70 10.62 2.67
N ALA A 123 -5.31 11.33 3.63
CA ALA A 123 -6.61 10.99 4.19
C ALA A 123 -7.73 11.05 3.15
N ALA A 124 -7.75 12.08 2.32
CA ALA A 124 -8.70 12.20 1.21
C ALA A 124 -8.57 11.02 0.23
N GLY A 125 -7.33 10.66 -0.14
CA GLY A 125 -7.07 9.49 -0.98
C GLY A 125 -7.47 8.17 -0.31
N ALA A 126 -7.33 8.05 1.01
CA ALA A 126 -7.76 6.89 1.77
C ALA A 126 -9.29 6.76 1.87
N MET A 127 -10.02 7.89 1.89
CA MET A 127 -11.48 7.91 1.87
C MET A 127 -12.06 7.66 0.48
N VAL A 128 -11.48 8.25 -0.56
CA VAL A 128 -11.99 8.14 -1.95
C VAL A 128 -11.55 6.83 -2.60
N GLY A 129 -10.35 6.35 -2.30
CA GLY A 129 -9.76 5.16 -2.93
C GLY A 129 -10.59 3.87 -2.84
N PRO A 130 -11.30 3.58 -1.73
CA PRO A 130 -12.16 2.41 -1.64
C PRO A 130 -13.27 2.36 -2.69
N VAL A 131 -13.80 3.48 -3.15
CA VAL A 131 -14.91 3.52 -4.13
C VAL A 131 -14.56 2.82 -5.46
N PRO A 132 -13.49 3.22 -6.19
CA PRO A 132 -13.09 2.53 -7.40
C PRO A 132 -12.58 1.10 -7.12
N GLY A 133 -11.96 0.87 -5.96
CA GLY A 133 -11.48 -0.46 -5.57
C GLY A 133 -12.61 -1.48 -5.39
N ALA A 134 -13.69 -1.08 -4.70
CA ALA A 134 -14.89 -1.89 -4.54
C ALA A 134 -15.52 -2.23 -5.90
N LEU A 135 -15.67 -1.21 -6.75
CA LEU A 135 -16.25 -1.38 -8.09
C LEU A 135 -15.46 -2.37 -8.95
N LEU A 136 -14.12 -2.33 -8.87
CA LEU A 136 -13.25 -3.29 -9.54
C LEU A 136 -13.39 -4.70 -8.93
N MET A 137 -13.46 -4.82 -7.61
CA MET A 137 -13.69 -6.11 -6.94
C MET A 137 -15.04 -6.74 -7.28
N ASP A 138 -16.08 -5.94 -7.48
CA ASP A 138 -17.41 -6.44 -7.82
C ASP A 138 -17.53 -6.87 -9.29
N ARG A 139 -16.80 -6.20 -10.20
CA ARG A 139 -16.83 -6.54 -11.63
C ARG A 139 -15.86 -7.66 -12.02
N VAL A 140 -14.66 -7.67 -11.45
CA VAL A 140 -13.57 -8.60 -11.82
C VAL A 140 -13.43 -9.75 -10.82
N GLY A 141 -14.07 -9.64 -9.65
CA GLY A 141 -13.88 -10.55 -8.53
C GLY A 141 -12.72 -10.10 -7.61
N PRO A 142 -12.28 -10.97 -6.67
CA PRO A 142 -11.30 -10.61 -5.64
C PRO A 142 -9.98 -10.03 -6.17
N SER A 143 -9.54 -10.46 -7.37
CA SER A 143 -8.34 -9.96 -8.04
C SER A 143 -8.44 -8.48 -8.43
N GLY A 144 -9.66 -7.94 -8.57
CA GLY A 144 -9.90 -6.52 -8.84
C GLY A 144 -9.27 -5.58 -7.80
N LEU A 145 -9.15 -6.03 -6.54
CA LEU A 145 -8.46 -5.31 -5.47
C LEU A 145 -6.99 -5.04 -5.85
N PHE A 146 -6.32 -6.07 -6.35
CA PHE A 146 -4.91 -6.01 -6.72
C PHE A 146 -4.68 -5.34 -8.07
N VAL A 147 -5.62 -5.43 -9.01
CA VAL A 147 -5.59 -4.64 -10.24
C VAL A 147 -5.63 -3.15 -9.92
N TYR A 148 -6.53 -2.74 -9.02
CA TYR A 148 -6.58 -1.36 -8.54
C TYR A 148 -5.27 -0.93 -7.85
N ALA A 149 -4.73 -1.78 -6.98
CA ALA A 149 -3.46 -1.51 -6.32
C ALA A 149 -2.30 -1.40 -7.31
N ALA A 150 -2.20 -2.31 -8.29
CA ALA A 150 -1.16 -2.31 -9.31
C ALA A 150 -1.18 -1.02 -10.15
N ALA A 151 -2.37 -0.58 -10.57
CA ALA A 151 -2.53 0.66 -11.33
C ALA A 151 -2.09 1.88 -10.52
N GLY A 152 -2.47 1.96 -9.24
CA GLY A 152 -2.03 3.04 -8.35
C GLY A 152 -0.52 3.05 -8.14
N CYS A 153 0.06 1.89 -7.85
CA CYS A 153 1.50 1.73 -7.63
C CYS A 153 2.30 2.10 -8.89
N ALA A 154 1.84 1.66 -10.06
CA ALA A 154 2.48 1.99 -11.34
C ALA A 154 2.41 3.49 -11.67
N ALA A 155 1.27 4.14 -11.41
CA ALA A 155 1.12 5.59 -11.59
C ALA A 155 2.09 6.37 -10.69
N LEU A 156 2.23 5.97 -9.43
CA LEU A 156 3.17 6.60 -8.51
C LEU A 156 4.62 6.42 -8.97
N ALA A 157 4.99 5.21 -9.39
CA ALA A 157 6.32 4.90 -9.90
C ALA A 157 6.68 5.74 -11.13
N ALA A 158 5.72 5.97 -12.04
CA ALA A 158 5.92 6.80 -13.23
C ALA A 158 6.05 8.31 -12.93
N SER A 159 5.55 8.75 -11.78
CA SER A 159 5.55 10.18 -11.38
C SER A 159 6.72 10.60 -10.49
N SER A 160 7.47 9.64 -9.96
CA SER A 160 8.55 9.86 -8.96
C SER A 160 9.86 10.23 -9.63
#